data_AF-A0A920JIY5-F1
#
_entry.id   AF-A0A920JIY5-F1
#
_cell.length_a   1.000
_cell.length_b   1.000
_cell.length_c   1.000
_cell.angle_alpha   90.00
_cell.angle_beta   90.00
_cell.angle_gamma   90.00
#
_symmetry.space_group_name_H-M   'P 1'
#
loop_
_entity.id
_entity.type
_entity.pdbx_description
1 polymer ?
#
loop_
_entity_poly.entity_id
_entity_poly.type
_entity_poly.pdbx_seq_one_letter_code
_entity_poly.pdbx_strand_id
1 'polypeptide(L)' 'MAENPDYRILNELAAEVSLPPFLLGSETKMNCLKTSIENTRDNAYSHHIQRLMVLGNFALIAGINPKRSK' A
#
# COMPACT_ATOMS: atom_id res chain seq x y z
N MET A 1 -14.19 8.30 -21.62
CA MET A 1 -12.75 8.41 -21.30
C MET A 1 -12.24 6.99 -21.12
N ALA A 2 -11.66 6.40 -22.16
CA ALA A 2 -11.01 5.10 -22.03
C ALA A 2 -9.63 5.35 -21.39
N GLU A 3 -9.44 4.88 -20.16
CA GLU A 3 -8.12 4.83 -19.54
C GLU A 3 -7.18 4.02 -20.42
N ASN A 4 -5.94 4.50 -20.57
CA ASN A 4 -4.88 3.76 -21.24
C ASN A 4 -4.73 2.39 -20.55
N PRO A 5 -4.82 1.26 -21.27
CA PRO A 5 -4.68 -0.08 -20.68
C PRO A 5 -3.34 -0.27 -19.94
N ASP A 6 -2.32 0.50 -20.29
CA ASP A 6 -1.00 0.45 -19.67
C ASP A 6 -0.90 1.26 -18.36
N TYR A 7 -1.94 1.98 -17.94
CA TYR A 7 -1.88 2.82 -16.73
C TYR A 7 -1.51 2.04 -15.46
N ARG A 8 -1.95 0.77 -15.37
CA ARG A 8 -1.68 -0.12 -14.23
C ARG A 8 -0.22 -0.54 -14.10
N ILE A 9 0.60 -0.36 -15.15
CA ILE A 9 1.99 -0.80 -15.18
C ILE A 9 2.99 0.36 -15.06
N LEU A 10 2.50 1.59 -14.89
CA LEU A 10 3.33 2.77 -14.73
C LEU A 10 4.19 2.68 -13.46
N ASN A 11 5.47 3.02 -13.60
CA ASN A 11 6.44 3.01 -12.53
C ASN A 11 7.52 4.07 -12.79
N GLU A 12 7.11 5.34 -12.90
CA GLU A 12 8.00 6.47 -13.25
C GLU A 12 9.14 6.65 -12.24
N LEU A 13 8.91 6.32 -10.98
CA LEU A 13 9.90 6.39 -9.90
C LEU A 13 10.81 5.15 -9.82
N ALA A 14 10.69 4.21 -10.76
CA ALA A 14 11.48 2.97 -10.81
C ALA A 14 11.51 2.19 -9.48
N ALA A 15 10.37 2.09 -8.80
CA ALA A 15 10.21 1.35 -7.55
C ALA A 15 10.34 -0.17 -7.78
N GLU A 16 11.20 -0.84 -7.01
CA GLU A 16 11.50 -2.28 -7.15
C GLU A 16 11.16 -3.13 -5.93
N VAL A 17 10.88 -2.50 -4.77
CA VAL A 17 10.66 -3.21 -3.51
C VAL A 17 9.38 -4.03 -3.57
N SER A 18 9.45 -5.30 -3.16
CA SER A 18 8.28 -6.16 -3.05
C SER A 18 7.40 -5.75 -1.88
N LEU A 19 6.09 -5.97 -2.01
CA LEU A 19 5.12 -5.70 -0.93
C LEU A 19 5.54 -6.43 0.37
N PRO A 20 5.84 -5.70 1.47
CA PRO A 20 6.21 -6.32 2.73
C PRO A 20 5.07 -7.15 3.34
N PRO A 21 5.37 -8.28 3.99
CA PRO A 21 4.36 -9.21 4.51
C PRO A 21 3.48 -8.63 5.63
N PHE A 22 3.93 -7.57 6.32
CA PHE A 22 3.10 -6.92 7.35
C PHE A 22 1.90 -6.18 6.76
N LEU A 23 1.98 -5.67 5.53
CA LEU A 23 0.82 -5.06 4.86
C LEU A 23 -0.28 -6.10 4.55
N LEU A 24 0.06 -7.39 4.57
CA LEU A 24 -0.86 -8.52 4.40
C LEU A 24 -1.27 -9.16 5.74
N GLY A 25 -0.88 -8.57 6.88
CA GLY A 25 -1.31 -9.03 8.20
C GLY A 25 -0.24 -9.67 9.08
N SER A 26 1.04 -9.62 8.70
CA SER A 26 2.14 -9.93 9.63
C SER A 26 2.37 -8.79 10.63
N GLU A 27 2.98 -9.09 11.79
CA GLU A 27 3.23 -8.06 12.80
C GLU A 27 4.26 -7.01 12.35
N THR A 28 4.01 -5.76 12.72
CA THR A 28 4.94 -4.63 12.56
C THR A 28 5.06 -3.87 13.87
N LYS A 29 6.25 -3.32 14.14
CA LYS A 29 6.50 -2.46 15.31
C LYS A 29 6.02 -1.01 15.09
N MET A 30 5.64 -0.65 13.88
CA MET A 30 5.16 0.69 13.54
C MET A 30 3.68 0.82 13.92
N ASN A 31 3.39 1.53 15.02
CA ASN A 31 2.04 1.61 15.58
C ASN A 31 1.00 2.17 14.59
N CYS A 32 1.35 3.19 13.82
CA CYS A 32 0.45 3.78 12.81
C CYS A 32 0.02 2.78 11.73
N LEU A 33 0.96 1.98 11.23
CA LEU A 33 0.69 0.93 10.26
C LEU A 33 -0.11 -0.20 10.90
N LYS A 34 0.28 -0.65 12.10
CA LYS A 34 -0.42 -1.70 12.84
C LYS A 34 -1.92 -1.39 12.96
N THR A 35 -2.27 -0.24 13.52
CA THR A 35 -3.69 0.15 13.71
C THR A 35 -4.45 0.26 12.39
N SER A 36 -3.82 0.76 11.33
CA SER A 36 -4.47 0.92 10.02
C SER A 36 -4.70 -0.44 9.32
N ILE A 37 -3.76 -1.37 9.48
CA ILE A 37 -3.84 -2.73 8.93
C ILE A 37 -4.86 -3.56 9.70
N GLU A 38 -4.86 -3.49 11.04
CA GLU A 38 -5.86 -4.15 11.90
C GLU A 38 -7.28 -3.70 11.56
N ASN A 39 -7.52 -2.39 11.43
CA ASN A 39 -8.84 -1.89 11.06
C ASN A 39 -9.28 -2.38 9.66
N THR A 40 -8.34 -2.40 8.70
CA THR A 40 -8.61 -2.92 7.36
C THR A 40 -8.90 -4.42 7.39
N ARG A 41 -8.20 -5.19 8.23
CA ARG A 41 -8.38 -6.63 8.39
C ARG A 41 -9.71 -6.99 9.05
N ASP A 42 -10.05 -6.30 10.12
CA ASP A 42 -11.19 -6.67 10.97
C ASP A 42 -12.52 -6.13 10.42
N ASN A 43 -12.49 -4.95 9.78
CA ASN A 43 -13.69 -4.25 9.32
C ASN A 43 -13.82 -4.16 7.80
N ALA A 44 -12.84 -4.66 7.03
CA ALA A 44 -12.71 -4.42 5.58
C ALA A 44 -12.79 -2.92 5.20
N TYR A 45 -12.47 -2.04 6.16
CA TYR A 45 -12.66 -0.61 6.05
C TYR A 45 -11.43 0.14 6.57
N SER A 46 -11.12 1.23 5.89
CA SER A 46 -10.13 2.21 6.34
C SER A 46 -10.55 3.56 5.82
N HIS A 47 -10.45 4.56 6.69
CA HIS A 47 -10.79 5.92 6.31
C HIS A 47 -9.76 6.46 5.30
N HIS A 48 -10.17 7.43 4.48
CA HIS A 48 -9.34 7.95 3.39
C HIS A 48 -7.93 8.35 3.83
N ILE A 49 -7.78 9.01 4.98
CA ILE A 49 -6.47 9.44 5.49
C ILE A 49 -5.54 8.29 5.85
N GLN A 50 -6.07 7.14 6.29
CA GLN A 50 -5.28 5.94 6.59
C GLN A 50 -4.77 5.31 5.29
N ARG A 51 -5.62 5.30 4.25
CA ARG A 51 -5.24 4.80 2.93
C ARG A 51 -4.16 5.66 2.30
N LEU A 52 -4.32 6.99 2.33
CA LEU A 52 -3.39 7.93 1.70
C LEU A 52 -2.10 8.11 2.51
N MET A 53 -2.20 8.59 3.75
CA MET A 53 -1.05 9.09 4.50
C MET A 53 -0.34 8.04 5.35
N VAL A 54 -0.95 6.88 5.57
CA VAL A 54 -0.32 5.78 6.31
C VAL A 54 0.13 4.69 5.35
N LEU A 55 -0.81 3.99 4.71
CA LEU A 55 -0.50 2.85 3.84
C LEU A 55 0.16 3.30 2.53
N GLY A 56 -0.45 4.27 1.83
CA GLY A 56 0.05 4.78 0.55
C GLY A 56 1.39 5.52 0.68
N ASN A 57 1.50 6.41 1.67
CA ASN A 57 2.74 7.14 1.93
C ASN A 57 3.89 6.19 2.30
N PHE A 58 3.64 5.17 3.13
CA PHE A 58 4.66 4.17 3.42
C PHE A 58 5.10 3.43 2.15
N ALA A 59 4.15 3.00 1.31
CA ALA A 59 4.46 2.31 0.06
C ALA A 59 5.29 3.18 -0.90
N LEU A 60 5.00 4.48 -0.97
CA LEU A 60 5.75 5.44 -1.76
C LEU A 60 7.18 5.61 -1.23
N ILE A 61 7.34 5.89 0.06
CA ILE A 61 8.65 6.14 0.69
C ILE A 61 9.53 4.88 0.66
N ALA A 62 8.93 3.70 0.89
CA ALA A 62 9.63 2.43 0.87
C ALA A 62 9.97 1.95 -0.56
N GLY A 63 9.52 2.65 -1.60
CA GLY A 63 9.78 2.29 -3.00
C GLY A 63 9.12 0.96 -3.40
N ILE A 64 7.91 0.70 -2.90
CA ILE A 64 7.15 -0.50 -3.25
C ILE A 64 6.71 -0.41 -4.72
N ASN A 65 6.99 -1.45 -5.48
CA ASN A 65 6.60 -1.52 -6.87
C ASN A 65 5.05 -1.55 -7.00
N PRO A 66 4.44 -0.60 -7.74
CA PRO A 66 2.98 -0.41 -7.78
C PRO A 66 2.22 -1.57 -8.45
N LYS A 67 2.90 -2.36 -9.29
CA LYS A 67 2.31 -3.53 -9.97
C LYS A 67 2.46 -4.82 -9.18
N ARG A 68 3.39 -4.88 -8.21
CA ARG A 68 3.73 -6.11 -7.48
C ARG A 68 2.79 -6.45 -6.31
N SER A 69 1.60 -5.86 -6.25
CA SER A 69 0.52 -6.43 -5.45
C SER A 69 -0.01 -7.68 -6.18
N LYS A 70 0.16 -8.85 -5.57
CA LYS A 70 -0.52 -10.07 -6.00
C LYS A 70 -2.02 -9.94 -5.80
#